data_AF-A0A395SVQ8-F1
#
_entry.id   AF-A0A395SVQ8-F1
#
_cell.length_a   1.000
_cell.length_b   1.000
_cell.length_c   1.000
_cell.angle_alpha   90.00
_cell.angle_beta   90.00
_cell.angle_gamma   90.00
#
_symmetry.space_group_name_H-M   'P 1'
#
loop_
_entity.id
_entity.type
_entity.pdbx_description
1 polymer ?
#
loop_
_entity_poly.entity_id
_entity_poly.type
_entity_poly.pdbx_seq_one_letter_code
_entity_poly.pdbx_strand_id
1 'polypeptide(L)'
;MGGKQLSPGGRLLRSSRLFSLPKPLPEPRSNNLHIGDHKSPTMTRQYPQYQAITSPLASREKGDWGFKRPFPLKSTLTTSTPLIRVKQVDSIESVTDFASAADHALSLEKFQEMRIAMSIPKGKDTNTTFTTDTWHKSVFEEDLDFTKSRQGRQDDKRWKFRGPWLARMTEGEFIAYLGKKVRPRRREFKKLILERLVQSHNAERAKSAMEQGIEAPEKIGIEDVSPEWYAEYVRSLRNDRAALYGLVSKFLDLAPLGQPVGIIQTFLSGGENAAAESPYGKSGPPPSHPSAGISYLRTNSFMENHPVYGPQKQRAPTLARVVYPRQGPSAAKLGVGGFVADSPPGDNEFNTRNPSRIRASSNKNMLTGISHLDTTTYGGAKAYVSPETATVDPSGKVVVQLREAEPEAQLIAKEAKGRGRVYNSSKQKQKPTESVADPWRTDRVADELLGDQNEAERDAVSSSRNYGLDGRQ
;
A
#
# COMPACT_ATOMS: atom_id res chain seq x y z
N MET A 1 -31.28 -32.77 5.22
CA MET A 1 -30.99 -32.05 6.49
C MET A 1 -31.85 -30.78 6.52
N GLY A 2 -33.08 -30.87 7.01
CA GLY A 2 -33.97 -29.71 7.14
C GLY A 2 -33.40 -28.73 8.17
N GLY A 3 -33.02 -27.52 7.74
CA GLY A 3 -32.57 -26.49 8.66
C GLY A 3 -33.68 -26.20 9.66
N LYS A 4 -33.38 -26.34 10.96
CA LYS A 4 -34.31 -25.95 12.04
C LYS A 4 -34.84 -24.55 11.71
N GLN A 5 -36.14 -24.43 11.47
CA GLN A 5 -36.77 -23.14 11.21
C GLN A 5 -36.55 -22.27 12.44
N LEU A 6 -35.81 -21.18 12.29
CA LEU A 6 -35.59 -20.19 13.34
C LEU A 6 -36.93 -19.56 13.71
N SER A 7 -37.15 -19.28 14.99
CA SER A 7 -38.34 -18.53 15.43
C SER A 7 -38.38 -17.15 14.76
N PRO A 8 -39.58 -16.57 14.56
CA PRO A 8 -39.70 -15.22 13.97
C PRO A 8 -38.84 -14.17 14.69
N GLY A 9 -38.81 -14.20 16.03
CA GLY A 9 -37.95 -13.34 16.83
C GLY A 9 -36.45 -13.59 16.61
N GLY A 10 -36.02 -14.85 16.52
CA GLY A 10 -34.63 -15.19 16.22
C GLY A 10 -34.18 -14.72 14.83
N ARG A 11 -35.08 -14.71 13.85
CA ARG A 11 -34.81 -14.17 12.51
C ARG A 11 -34.61 -12.65 12.55
N LEU A 12 -35.44 -11.92 13.29
CA LEU A 12 -35.30 -10.47 13.46
C LEU A 12 -34.01 -10.09 14.18
N LEU A 13 -33.64 -10.81 15.25
CA LEU A 13 -32.39 -10.57 15.96
C LEU A 13 -31.18 -10.76 15.06
N ARG A 14 -31.19 -11.81 14.22
CA ARG A 14 -30.09 -12.09 13.27
C ARG A 14 -29.86 -10.96 12.27
N SER A 15 -30.91 -10.28 11.82
CA SER A 15 -30.84 -9.14 10.91
C SER A 15 -30.75 -7.78 11.62
N SER A 16 -30.75 -7.75 12.96
CA SER A 16 -30.73 -6.50 13.72
C SER A 16 -29.38 -5.78 13.61
N ARG A 17 -29.40 -4.45 13.74
CA ARG A 17 -28.18 -3.62 13.70
C ARG A 17 -27.19 -3.98 14.81
N LEU A 18 -27.67 -4.35 16.01
CA LEU A 18 -26.80 -4.74 17.11
C LEU A 18 -26.02 -6.03 16.79
N PHE A 19 -26.66 -7.01 16.14
CA PHE A 19 -26.02 -8.27 15.71
C PHE A 19 -25.12 -8.09 14.49
N SER A 20 -25.23 -6.96 13.77
CA SER A 20 -24.31 -6.60 12.68
C SER A 20 -22.98 -6.02 13.17
N LEU A 21 -22.85 -5.70 14.47
CA LEU A 21 -21.60 -5.20 15.03
C LEU A 21 -20.51 -6.28 14.94
N PRO A 22 -19.35 -5.96 14.32
CA PRO A 22 -18.27 -6.92 14.21
C PRO A 22 -17.67 -7.21 15.59
N LYS A 23 -17.18 -8.44 15.77
CA LYS A 23 -16.33 -8.75 16.92
C LYS A 23 -15.06 -7.89 16.87
N PRO A 24 -14.56 -7.42 18.02
CA PRO A 24 -13.38 -6.58 18.04
C PRO A 24 -12.19 -7.30 17.43
N LEU A 25 -11.40 -6.57 16.65
CA LEU A 25 -10.18 -7.10 16.05
C LEU A 25 -9.12 -7.36 17.13
N PRO A 26 -8.23 -8.35 16.94
CA PRO A 26 -7.16 -8.62 17.88
C PRO A 26 -6.21 -7.42 18.01
N GLU A 27 -5.57 -7.32 19.16
CA GLU A 27 -4.62 -6.24 19.39
C GLU A 27 -3.44 -6.28 18.40
N PRO A 28 -2.99 -5.11 17.90
CA PRO A 28 -1.82 -5.04 17.05
C PRO A 28 -0.63 -5.59 17.81
N ARG A 29 -0.01 -6.65 17.25
CA ARG A 29 1.18 -7.27 17.84
C ARG A 29 2.26 -6.20 18.04
N SER A 30 2.86 -6.17 19.23
CA SER A 30 4.04 -5.36 19.46
C SER A 30 5.19 -5.92 18.63
N ASN A 31 5.84 -5.06 17.84
CA ASN A 31 7.07 -5.45 17.15
C ASN A 31 8.29 -5.41 18.08
N ASN A 32 8.16 -4.79 19.26
CA ASN A 32 9.22 -4.70 20.24
C ASN A 32 9.16 -5.93 21.15
N LEU A 33 10.22 -6.74 21.11
CA LEU A 33 10.49 -7.84 22.03
C LEU A 33 11.16 -7.34 23.33
N HIS A 34 11.36 -6.03 23.48
CA HIS A 34 12.00 -5.45 24.65
C HIS A 34 11.02 -5.38 25.83
N ILE A 35 11.49 -5.87 26.97
CA ILE A 35 10.80 -6.02 28.28
C ILE A 35 10.34 -4.69 28.94
N GLY A 36 10.46 -3.55 28.25
CA GLY A 36 10.13 -2.22 28.78
C GLY A 36 9.11 -1.42 27.96
N ASP A 37 8.26 -2.08 27.16
CA ASP A 37 7.24 -1.41 26.34
C ASP A 37 6.13 -0.79 27.25
N HIS A 38 6.42 0.36 27.85
CA HIS A 38 5.44 1.15 28.63
C HIS A 38 4.41 1.76 27.69
N LYS A 39 3.41 0.97 27.28
CA LYS A 39 2.27 1.47 26.51
C LYS A 39 1.24 2.02 27.46
N SER A 40 0.95 3.31 27.34
CA SER A 40 -0.23 3.86 27.98
C SER A 40 -1.49 3.12 27.46
N PRO A 41 -2.40 2.70 28.36
CA PRO A 41 -3.68 2.10 27.96
C PRO A 41 -4.56 3.08 27.17
N THR A 42 -4.28 4.39 27.25
CA THR A 42 -5.01 5.44 26.53
C THR A 42 -4.39 5.83 25.20
N MET A 43 -3.23 5.26 24.83
CA MET A 43 -2.57 5.59 23.56
C MET A 43 -3.39 5.08 22.37
N THR A 44 -3.66 5.95 21.40
CA THR A 44 -4.32 5.59 20.14
C THR A 44 -3.58 4.43 19.46
N ARG A 45 -4.33 3.41 19.04
CA ARG A 45 -3.78 2.21 18.40
C ARG A 45 -3.45 2.49 16.93
N GLN A 46 -2.80 1.53 16.27
CA GLN A 46 -2.38 1.65 14.86
C GLN A 46 -3.56 1.62 13.89
N TYR A 47 -4.59 0.83 14.21
CA TYR A 47 -5.83 0.69 13.45
C TYR A 47 -7.02 0.52 14.42
N PRO A 48 -8.25 0.87 14.00
CA PRO A 48 -9.43 0.74 14.85
C PRO A 48 -9.75 -0.74 15.15
N GLN A 49 -10.05 -1.04 16.40
CA GLN A 49 -10.44 -2.39 16.85
C GLN A 49 -11.95 -2.56 16.98
N TYR A 50 -12.64 -1.48 17.32
CA TYR A 50 -14.08 -1.43 17.57
C TYR A 50 -14.75 -0.57 16.49
N GLN A 51 -16.00 -0.92 16.18
CA GLN A 51 -16.83 -0.14 15.25
C GLN A 51 -17.11 1.25 15.85
N ALA A 52 -16.91 2.30 15.04
CA ALA A 52 -17.38 3.63 15.37
C ALA A 52 -18.90 3.73 15.11
N ILE A 53 -19.62 4.27 16.08
CA ILE A 53 -21.08 4.34 16.08
C ILE A 53 -21.51 5.79 16.24
N THR A 54 -22.56 6.15 15.52
CA THR A 54 -23.14 7.49 15.50
C THR A 54 -24.63 7.39 15.82
N SER A 55 -25.22 8.48 16.31
CA SER A 55 -26.66 8.62 16.51
C SER A 55 -27.15 9.93 15.90
N PRO A 56 -28.41 9.98 15.41
CA PRO A 56 -29.03 11.25 15.03
C PRO A 56 -29.12 12.21 16.22
N LEU A 57 -29.10 13.51 15.95
CA LEU A 57 -29.13 14.56 16.99
C LEU A 57 -30.30 14.38 17.97
N ALA A 58 -31.50 14.12 17.45
CA ALA A 58 -32.72 13.97 18.26
C ALA A 58 -32.67 12.79 19.26
N SER A 59 -31.99 11.70 18.92
CA SER A 59 -31.76 10.57 19.84
C SER A 59 -30.64 10.89 20.82
N ARG A 60 -29.58 11.56 20.35
CA ARG A 60 -28.42 11.96 21.15
C ARG A 60 -28.78 12.90 22.30
N GLU A 61 -29.70 13.84 22.08
CA GLU A 61 -30.24 14.72 23.13
C GLU A 61 -30.89 13.96 24.29
N LYS A 62 -31.41 12.77 24.01
CA LYS A 62 -32.00 11.85 25.00
C LYS A 62 -30.99 10.85 25.55
N GLY A 63 -29.75 10.87 25.05
CA GLY A 63 -28.72 9.89 25.37
C GLY A 63 -28.98 8.52 24.72
N ASP A 64 -29.89 8.40 23.75
CA ASP A 64 -30.19 7.14 23.09
C ASP A 64 -29.22 6.87 21.92
N TRP A 65 -28.55 5.72 22.00
CA TRP A 65 -27.60 5.23 20.99
C TRP A 65 -27.97 3.85 20.46
N GLY A 66 -29.18 3.35 20.76
CA GLY A 66 -29.62 2.00 20.37
C GLY A 66 -28.91 0.88 21.13
N PHE A 67 -28.41 1.17 22.33
CA PHE A 67 -27.78 0.21 23.24
C PHE A 67 -28.67 -0.13 24.43
N LYS A 68 -28.18 -1.03 25.29
CA LYS A 68 -28.92 -1.50 26.48
C LYS A 68 -29.41 -0.36 27.37
N ARG A 69 -28.66 0.73 27.48
CA ARG A 69 -28.95 1.89 28.33
C ARG A 69 -28.59 3.20 27.62
N PRO A 70 -29.23 4.33 27.96
CA PRO A 70 -28.82 5.63 27.45
C PRO A 70 -27.47 6.06 28.03
N PHE A 71 -26.67 6.77 27.24
CA PHE A 71 -25.35 7.25 27.65
C PHE A 71 -25.40 8.63 28.32
N PRO A 72 -24.42 8.95 29.20
CA PRO A 72 -24.34 10.25 29.85
C PRO A 72 -24.24 11.41 28.85
N LEU A 73 -25.13 12.39 28.98
CA LEU A 73 -25.17 13.57 28.09
C LEU A 73 -23.92 14.45 28.19
N LYS A 74 -23.30 14.52 29.38
CA LYS A 74 -22.13 15.36 29.65
C LYS A 74 -20.95 15.06 28.71
N SER A 75 -20.73 13.78 28.36
CA SER A 75 -19.62 13.34 27.51
C SER A 75 -20.01 13.13 26.04
N THR A 76 -21.31 13.04 25.74
CA THR A 76 -21.79 12.64 24.41
C THR A 76 -22.47 13.77 23.61
N LEU A 77 -23.04 14.78 24.29
CA LEU A 77 -23.82 15.83 23.64
C LEU A 77 -22.96 17.05 23.24
N THR A 78 -22.05 17.47 24.12
CA THR A 78 -21.26 18.70 23.98
C THR A 78 -20.12 18.60 22.96
N THR A 79 -19.96 17.44 22.32
CA THR A 79 -18.91 17.20 21.33
C THR A 79 -19.43 17.47 19.91
N SER A 80 -18.59 18.11 19.09
CA SER A 80 -18.84 18.27 17.65
C SER A 80 -18.72 16.95 16.88
N THR A 81 -18.10 15.93 17.49
CA THR A 81 -17.83 14.63 16.88
C THR A 81 -18.51 13.52 17.69
N PRO A 82 -19.82 13.27 17.45
CA PRO A 82 -20.60 12.26 18.17
C PRO A 82 -20.28 10.84 17.69
N LEU A 83 -19.03 10.43 17.90
CA LEU A 83 -18.52 9.12 17.49
C LEU A 83 -18.07 8.37 18.73
N ILE A 84 -18.69 7.22 18.97
CA ILE A 84 -18.37 6.36 20.11
C ILE A 84 -17.97 4.96 19.66
N ARG A 85 -17.19 4.29 20.50
CA ARG A 85 -16.92 2.87 20.42
C ARG A 85 -17.36 2.22 21.72
N VAL A 86 -18.04 1.09 21.61
CA VAL A 86 -18.50 0.30 22.76
C VAL A 86 -17.60 -0.91 22.92
N LYS A 87 -16.95 -1.03 24.09
CA LYS A 87 -16.11 -2.18 24.43
C LYS A 87 -16.95 -3.32 24.96
N GLN A 88 -17.85 -3.01 25.88
CA GLN A 88 -18.78 -3.96 26.49
C GLN A 88 -20.15 -3.32 26.61
N VAL A 89 -21.18 -3.98 26.09
CA VAL A 89 -22.57 -3.50 26.15
C VAL A 89 -23.06 -3.42 27.59
N ASP A 90 -22.63 -4.36 28.43
CA ASP A 90 -22.93 -4.42 29.85
C ASP A 90 -21.70 -4.97 30.58
N SER A 91 -21.06 -4.14 31.40
CA SER A 91 -19.91 -4.54 32.21
C SER A 91 -20.36 -5.13 33.55
N ILE A 92 -19.39 -5.65 34.33
CA ILE A 92 -19.63 -6.13 35.71
C ILE A 92 -20.21 -5.02 36.60
N GLU A 93 -19.89 -3.77 36.30
CA GLU A 93 -20.36 -2.59 37.02
C GLU A 93 -21.79 -2.18 36.63
N SER A 94 -22.48 -2.97 35.78
CA SER A 94 -23.82 -2.67 35.24
C SER A 94 -23.88 -1.38 34.42
N VAL A 95 -22.73 -0.92 33.91
CA VAL A 95 -22.59 0.24 33.03
C VAL A 95 -22.11 -0.24 31.66
N THR A 96 -22.50 0.45 30.60
CA THR A 96 -21.93 0.20 29.27
C THR A 96 -20.55 0.83 29.20
N ASP A 97 -19.50 0.04 28.97
CA ASP A 97 -18.14 0.56 28.79
C ASP A 97 -17.98 1.09 27.36
N PHE A 98 -17.88 2.41 27.23
CA PHE A 98 -17.72 3.11 25.96
C PHE A 98 -16.59 4.14 26.02
N ALA A 99 -16.05 4.48 24.87
CA ALA A 99 -15.06 5.54 24.69
C ALA A 99 -15.35 6.33 23.43
N SER A 100 -14.72 7.50 23.28
CA SER A 100 -14.74 8.22 22.00
C SER A 100 -14.06 7.39 20.90
N ALA A 101 -14.63 7.41 19.71
CA ALA A 101 -14.07 6.83 18.48
C ALA A 101 -13.63 7.92 17.47
N ALA A 102 -13.64 9.19 17.88
CA ALA A 102 -13.23 10.31 17.05
C ALA A 102 -11.74 10.26 16.67
N ASP A 103 -10.92 9.60 17.49
CA ASP A 103 -9.50 9.37 17.24
C ASP A 103 -9.24 8.73 15.86
N HIS A 104 -9.90 7.61 15.58
CA HIS A 104 -9.74 6.88 14.32
C HIS A 104 -10.61 7.42 13.20
N ALA A 105 -11.86 7.79 13.48
CA ALA A 105 -12.78 8.22 12.45
C ALA A 105 -12.36 9.56 11.79
N LEU A 106 -11.94 10.54 12.59
CA LEU A 106 -11.42 11.79 12.02
C LEU A 106 -10.08 11.59 11.31
N SER A 107 -9.27 10.64 11.75
CA SER A 107 -8.01 10.31 11.05
C SER A 107 -8.30 9.66 9.69
N LEU A 108 -9.35 8.84 9.58
CA LEU A 108 -9.83 8.31 8.30
C LEU A 108 -10.31 9.42 7.38
N GLU A 109 -11.15 10.34 7.87
CA GLU A 109 -11.65 11.49 7.09
C GLU A 109 -10.49 12.35 6.59
N LYS A 110 -9.54 12.71 7.47
CA LYS A 110 -8.33 13.45 7.09
C LYS A 110 -7.51 12.72 6.04
N PHE A 111 -7.39 11.39 6.13
CA PHE A 111 -6.68 10.61 5.13
C PHE A 111 -7.36 10.66 3.75
N GLN A 112 -8.69 10.57 3.74
CA GLN A 112 -9.49 10.66 2.52
C GLN A 112 -9.47 12.06 1.91
N GLU A 113 -9.47 13.12 2.74
CA GLU A 113 -9.30 14.51 2.30
C GLU A 113 -7.96 14.76 1.61
N MET A 114 -6.88 14.10 2.06
CA MET A 114 -5.56 14.16 1.39
C MET A 114 -5.53 13.42 0.04
N ARG A 115 -6.58 12.65 -0.29
CA ARG A 115 -6.74 11.89 -1.55
C ARG A 115 -5.55 10.98 -1.87
N ILE A 116 -5.00 10.30 -0.87
CA ILE A 116 -3.83 9.43 -1.05
C ILE A 116 -4.28 8.06 -1.58
N ALA A 117 -3.68 7.61 -2.70
CA ALA A 117 -3.84 6.27 -3.22
C ALA A 117 -2.92 5.28 -2.49
N MET A 118 -3.45 4.08 -2.27
CA MET A 118 -2.69 2.99 -1.66
C MET A 118 -1.88 2.27 -2.74
N SER A 119 -0.60 2.08 -2.50
CA SER A 119 0.31 1.40 -3.41
C SER A 119 0.99 0.21 -2.75
N ILE A 120 1.58 -0.63 -3.59
CA ILE A 120 2.43 -1.73 -3.15
C ILE A 120 3.76 -1.16 -2.66
N PRO A 121 4.39 -1.74 -1.62
CA PRO A 121 5.74 -1.35 -1.23
C PRO A 121 6.72 -1.54 -2.39
N LYS A 122 7.45 -0.49 -2.75
CA LYS A 122 8.56 -0.59 -3.70
C LYS A 122 9.75 -1.24 -3.00
N GLY A 123 10.31 -2.29 -3.62
CA GLY A 123 11.59 -2.84 -3.20
C GLY A 123 12.67 -1.76 -3.29
N LYS A 124 13.52 -1.65 -2.26
CA LYS A 124 14.65 -0.72 -2.25
C LYS A 124 15.83 -1.28 -3.06
N ASP A 125 15.55 -1.81 -4.25
CA ASP A 125 16.55 -2.40 -5.12
C ASP A 125 17.25 -1.29 -5.90
N THR A 126 18.32 -0.81 -5.28
CA THR A 126 19.17 0.30 -5.70
C THR A 126 19.97 0.03 -6.99
N ASN A 127 19.73 -1.06 -7.73
CA ASN A 127 20.68 -1.59 -8.72
C ASN A 127 20.09 -2.08 -10.05
N THR A 128 18.88 -1.71 -10.44
CA THR A 128 18.39 -2.02 -11.80
C THR A 128 18.23 -0.76 -12.63
N THR A 129 19.18 -0.56 -13.54
CA THR A 129 19.28 0.52 -14.53
C THR A 129 18.15 0.55 -15.56
N PHE A 130 17.20 -0.39 -15.54
CA PHE A 130 16.13 -0.52 -16.54
C PHE A 130 14.83 -1.17 -16.00
N THR A 131 14.33 -0.77 -14.83
CA THR A 131 12.94 -1.14 -14.47
C THR A 131 11.99 -0.02 -14.90
N THR A 132 11.07 -0.37 -15.79
CA THR A 132 9.98 0.48 -16.30
C THR A 132 8.95 0.89 -15.23
N ASP A 133 9.11 0.41 -14.00
CA ASP A 133 8.16 0.58 -12.89
C ASP A 133 8.49 1.82 -12.01
N THR A 134 8.73 2.95 -12.68
CA THR A 134 8.91 4.24 -11.99
C THR A 134 7.64 4.67 -11.25
N TRP A 135 6.48 4.17 -11.66
CA TRP A 135 5.18 4.51 -11.09
C TRP A 135 4.79 3.62 -9.90
N HIS A 136 3.92 4.14 -9.05
CA HIS A 136 3.40 3.38 -7.91
C HIS A 136 2.26 2.50 -8.41
N LYS A 137 2.41 1.18 -8.31
CA LYS A 137 1.36 0.24 -8.71
C LYS A 137 0.24 0.22 -7.66
N SER A 138 -1.01 0.25 -8.13
CA SER A 138 -2.18 0.19 -7.28
C SER A 138 -2.25 -1.13 -6.53
N VAL A 139 -2.88 -1.11 -5.37
CA VAL A 139 -3.23 -2.35 -4.65
C VAL A 139 -4.39 -3.08 -5.32
N PHE A 140 -5.29 -2.36 -6.00
CA PHE A 140 -6.55 -2.90 -6.56
C PHE A 140 -6.40 -3.40 -8.00
N GLU A 141 -5.29 -4.06 -8.29
CA GLU A 141 -5.02 -4.65 -9.60
C GLU A 141 -5.46 -6.12 -9.63
N GLU A 142 -6.01 -6.57 -10.75
CA GLU A 142 -6.54 -7.95 -10.87
C GLU A 142 -5.47 -9.03 -10.76
N ASP A 143 -4.20 -8.67 -11.00
CA ASP A 143 -3.04 -9.54 -10.92
C ASP A 143 -2.45 -9.62 -9.50
N LEU A 144 -3.00 -8.88 -8.53
CA LEU A 144 -2.50 -8.76 -7.16
C LEU A 144 -3.60 -8.89 -6.10
N ASP A 145 -4.74 -8.23 -6.29
CA ASP A 145 -5.89 -8.35 -5.40
C ASP A 145 -6.70 -9.60 -5.69
N PHE A 146 -6.12 -10.74 -5.34
CA PHE A 146 -6.80 -12.02 -5.36
C PHE A 146 -6.41 -12.87 -4.16
N THR A 147 -7.40 -13.60 -3.64
CA THR A 147 -7.25 -14.43 -2.43
C THR A 147 -7.38 -15.92 -2.71
N LYS A 148 -7.95 -16.30 -3.86
CA LYS A 148 -8.10 -17.70 -4.28
C LYS A 148 -7.03 -18.02 -5.31
N SER A 149 -6.32 -19.13 -5.12
CA SER A 149 -5.47 -19.70 -6.17
C SER A 149 -6.34 -20.02 -7.39
N ARG A 150 -5.89 -19.58 -8.57
CA ARG A 150 -6.48 -19.96 -9.87
C ARG A 150 -5.40 -20.65 -10.68
N GLN A 151 -5.77 -21.75 -11.34
CA GLN A 151 -4.88 -22.50 -12.22
C GLN A 151 -4.34 -21.55 -13.32
N GLY A 152 -3.01 -21.47 -13.46
CA GLY A 152 -2.33 -20.62 -14.44
C GLY A 152 -1.90 -19.21 -13.97
N ARG A 153 -2.22 -18.79 -12.73
CA ARG A 153 -1.69 -17.53 -12.16
C ARG A 153 -0.56 -17.79 -11.17
N GLN A 154 0.41 -16.86 -11.12
CA GLN A 154 1.47 -16.88 -10.12
C GLN A 154 0.88 -16.59 -8.73
N ASP A 155 0.68 -17.65 -7.94
CA ASP A 155 0.19 -17.58 -6.55
C ASP A 155 1.07 -16.74 -5.62
N ASP A 156 2.30 -16.47 -6.02
CA ASP A 156 3.30 -15.74 -5.24
C ASP A 156 2.98 -14.24 -5.14
N LYS A 157 2.12 -13.70 -6.02
CA LYS A 157 1.67 -12.29 -6.00
C LYS A 157 0.53 -12.01 -5.01
N ARG A 158 -0.06 -13.06 -4.42
CA ARG A 158 -1.17 -12.92 -3.46
C ARG A 158 -0.70 -12.18 -2.22
N TRP A 159 -1.59 -11.39 -1.63
CA TRP A 159 -1.33 -10.73 -0.36
C TRP A 159 -1.84 -11.55 0.85
N LYS A 160 -2.81 -12.46 0.64
CA LYS A 160 -3.43 -13.27 1.70
C LYS A 160 -2.97 -14.72 1.65
N PHE A 161 -2.29 -15.16 2.70
CA PHE A 161 -1.80 -16.52 2.88
C PHE A 161 -2.47 -17.18 4.09
N ARG A 162 -2.72 -18.48 4.03
CA ARG A 162 -3.20 -19.26 5.19
C ARG A 162 -2.07 -19.60 6.15
N GLY A 163 -0.88 -19.82 5.61
CA GLY A 163 0.32 -20.08 6.37
C GLY A 163 0.85 -18.81 7.04
N PRO A 164 1.55 -18.95 8.17
CA PRO A 164 2.21 -17.81 8.80
C PRO A 164 3.41 -17.35 7.99
N TRP A 165 3.82 -16.10 8.20
CA TRP A 165 5.11 -15.63 7.73
C TRP A 165 6.19 -15.97 8.74
N LEU A 166 7.08 -16.90 8.36
CA LEU A 166 8.04 -17.53 9.28
C LEU A 166 9.01 -16.52 9.90
N ALA A 167 9.44 -15.50 9.14
CA ALA A 167 10.42 -14.52 9.59
C ALA A 167 9.94 -13.62 10.74
N ARG A 168 8.63 -13.54 10.99
CA ARG A 168 8.04 -12.76 12.09
C ARG A 168 7.68 -13.60 13.32
N MET A 169 7.71 -14.93 13.22
CA MET A 169 7.38 -15.79 14.34
C MET A 169 8.51 -15.77 15.37
N THR A 170 8.14 -15.74 16.66
CA THR A 170 9.11 -16.02 17.72
C THR A 170 9.46 -17.50 17.73
N GLU A 171 10.58 -17.87 18.34
CA GLU A 171 11.02 -19.26 18.43
C GLU A 171 9.96 -20.17 19.04
N GLY A 172 9.33 -19.74 20.13
CA GLY A 172 8.24 -20.50 20.78
C GLY A 172 7.01 -20.66 19.89
N GLU A 173 6.60 -19.61 19.17
CA GLU A 173 5.50 -19.69 18.19
C GLU A 173 5.85 -20.65 17.05
N PHE A 174 7.10 -20.64 16.58
CA PHE A 174 7.57 -21.51 15.52
C PHE A 174 7.58 -22.98 15.93
N ILE A 175 8.11 -23.32 17.11
CA ILE A 175 8.11 -24.70 17.64
C ILE A 175 6.66 -25.20 17.81
N ALA A 176 5.78 -24.36 18.34
CA ALA A 176 4.36 -24.70 18.50
C ALA A 176 3.69 -24.92 17.14
N TYR A 177 4.01 -24.11 16.12
CA TYR A 177 3.51 -24.27 14.76
C TYR A 177 3.98 -25.59 14.13
N LEU A 178 5.27 -25.93 14.29
CA LEU A 178 5.80 -27.21 13.82
C LEU A 178 5.09 -28.40 14.46
N GLY A 179 4.91 -28.36 15.78
CA GLY A 179 4.25 -29.42 16.55
C GLY A 179 2.77 -29.60 16.18
N LYS A 180 2.00 -28.51 16.11
CA LYS A 180 0.54 -28.54 15.95
C LYS A 180 0.06 -28.55 14.50
N LYS A 181 0.80 -27.95 13.57
CA LYS A 181 0.33 -27.72 12.19
C LYS A 181 1.14 -28.45 11.12
N VAL A 182 2.47 -28.56 11.28
CA VAL A 182 3.34 -29.17 10.24
C VAL A 182 3.50 -30.69 10.42
N ARG A 183 3.91 -31.14 11.62
CA ARG A 183 4.14 -32.57 11.91
C ARG A 183 2.94 -33.49 11.60
N PRO A 184 1.67 -33.16 11.94
CA PRO A 184 0.55 -34.05 11.65
C PRO A 184 0.25 -34.19 10.14
N ARG A 185 0.69 -33.24 9.31
CA ARG A 185 0.39 -33.20 7.87
C ARG A 185 1.42 -33.94 6.99
N ARG A 186 2.37 -34.68 7.59
CA ARG A 186 3.40 -35.44 6.86
C ARG A 186 2.81 -36.47 5.88
N ARG A 187 1.72 -37.14 6.26
CA ARG A 187 1.05 -38.14 5.40
C ARG A 187 0.42 -37.50 4.17
N GLU A 188 -0.22 -36.34 4.34
CA GLU A 188 -0.77 -35.54 3.24
C GLU A 188 0.34 -35.08 2.29
N PHE A 189 1.45 -34.59 2.85
CA PHE A 189 2.58 -34.14 2.05
C PHE A 189 3.23 -35.28 1.24
N LYS A 190 3.33 -36.47 1.83
CA LYS A 190 3.81 -37.67 1.11
C LYS A 190 2.92 -37.99 -0.10
N LYS A 191 1.59 -37.87 0.04
CA LYS A 191 0.66 -38.06 -1.10
C LYS A 191 0.89 -37.02 -2.20
N LEU A 192 1.08 -35.75 -1.83
CA LEU A 192 1.38 -34.68 -2.79
C LEU A 192 2.68 -34.95 -3.57
N ILE A 193 3.73 -35.40 -2.90
CA ILE A 193 5.00 -35.76 -3.57
C ILE A 193 4.78 -36.91 -4.56
N LEU A 194 4.01 -37.94 -4.17
CA LEU A 194 3.68 -39.05 -5.06
C LEU A 194 2.87 -38.60 -6.28
N GLU A 195 1.84 -37.77 -6.08
CA GLU A 195 1.05 -37.18 -7.16
C GLU A 195 1.94 -36.39 -8.14
N ARG A 196 2.89 -35.61 -7.63
CA ARG A 196 3.81 -34.84 -8.46
C ARG A 196 4.79 -35.71 -9.23
N LEU A 197 5.30 -36.78 -8.60
CA LEU A 197 6.18 -37.76 -9.24
C LEU A 197 5.47 -38.47 -10.40
N VAL A 198 4.23 -38.90 -10.19
CA VAL A 198 3.41 -39.52 -11.24
C VAL A 198 3.15 -38.54 -12.37
N GLN A 199 2.83 -37.28 -12.04
CA GLN A 199 2.66 -36.22 -13.05
C GLN A 199 3.94 -35.96 -13.85
N SER A 200 5.10 -35.89 -13.21
CA SER A 200 6.37 -35.64 -13.92
C SER A 200 6.72 -36.79 -14.86
N HIS A 201 6.59 -38.04 -14.41
CA HIS A 201 6.84 -39.20 -15.26
C HIS A 201 5.83 -39.33 -16.41
N ASN A 202 4.55 -39.07 -16.15
CA ASN A 202 3.54 -39.06 -17.21
C ASN A 202 3.82 -37.95 -18.23
N ALA A 203 4.30 -36.78 -17.79
CA ALA A 203 4.68 -35.68 -18.68
C ALA A 203 5.95 -36.01 -19.50
N GLU A 204 6.96 -36.62 -18.89
CA GLU A 204 8.17 -37.10 -19.58
C GLU A 204 7.82 -38.16 -20.63
N ARG A 205 7.01 -39.16 -20.28
CA ARG A 205 6.56 -40.19 -21.22
C ARG A 205 5.75 -39.61 -22.38
N ALA A 206 4.84 -38.68 -22.09
CA ALA A 206 4.07 -38.00 -23.13
C ALA A 206 4.97 -37.17 -24.05
N LYS A 207 5.98 -36.50 -23.50
CA LYS A 207 6.96 -35.72 -24.28
C LYS A 207 7.81 -36.62 -25.17
N SER A 208 8.37 -37.71 -24.63
CA SER A 208 9.17 -38.67 -25.40
C SER A 208 8.35 -39.35 -26.50
N ALA A 209 7.09 -39.69 -26.22
CA ALA A 209 6.18 -40.25 -27.23
C ALA A 209 5.91 -39.24 -28.36
N MET A 210 5.69 -37.96 -28.02
CA MET A 210 5.53 -36.89 -29.00
C MET A 210 6.80 -36.68 -29.85
N GLU A 211 7.99 -36.72 -29.24
CA GLU A 211 9.27 -36.60 -29.96
C GLU A 211 9.54 -37.80 -30.88
N GLN A 212 9.09 -39.00 -30.50
CA GLN A 212 9.22 -40.22 -31.29
C GLN A 212 8.06 -40.43 -32.29
N GLY A 213 7.03 -39.58 -32.26
CA GLY A 213 5.85 -39.69 -33.11
C GLY A 213 4.94 -40.89 -32.79
N ILE A 214 5.05 -41.44 -31.58
CA ILE A 214 4.27 -42.59 -31.09
C ILE A 214 3.07 -42.07 -30.29
N GLU A 215 1.95 -42.80 -30.31
CA GLU A 215 0.77 -42.48 -29.51
C GLU A 215 1.09 -42.48 -27.99
N ALA A 216 0.46 -41.57 -27.25
CA ALA A 216 0.79 -41.33 -25.85
C ALA A 216 0.53 -42.57 -24.98
N PRO A 217 1.52 -43.06 -24.20
CA PRO A 217 1.35 -44.26 -23.37
C PRO A 217 0.34 -44.02 -22.23
N GLU A 218 -0.20 -45.12 -21.69
CA GLU A 218 -1.16 -45.08 -20.59
C GLU A 218 -0.58 -44.37 -19.34
N LYS A 219 -1.45 -43.61 -18.67
CA LYS A 219 -1.07 -42.82 -17.50
C LYS A 219 -0.87 -43.74 -16.29
N ILE A 220 0.30 -43.65 -15.67
CA ILE A 220 0.64 -44.39 -14.45
C ILE A 220 -0.22 -43.88 -13.28
N GLY A 221 -0.70 -44.77 -12.42
CA GLY A 221 -1.39 -44.45 -11.19
C GLY A 221 -0.45 -44.20 -10.00
N ILE A 222 -1.00 -43.78 -8.85
CA ILE A 222 -0.22 -43.64 -7.61
C ILE A 222 0.20 -45.02 -7.05
N GLU A 223 -0.58 -46.06 -7.36
CA GLU A 223 -0.42 -47.42 -6.82
C GLU A 223 0.77 -48.16 -7.46
N ASP A 224 1.17 -47.77 -8.67
CA ASP A 224 2.23 -48.42 -9.44
C ASP A 224 3.64 -47.91 -9.09
N VAL A 225 3.75 -46.98 -8.13
CA VAL A 225 5.02 -46.32 -7.79
C VAL A 225 5.83 -47.21 -6.84
N SER A 226 6.99 -47.68 -7.30
CA SER A 226 7.96 -48.39 -6.46
C SER A 226 8.46 -47.51 -5.30
N PRO A 227 8.67 -48.08 -4.09
CA PRO A 227 9.25 -47.35 -2.97
C PRO A 227 10.66 -46.81 -3.24
N GLU A 228 11.41 -47.46 -4.14
CA GLU A 228 12.76 -47.04 -4.55
C GLU A 228 12.71 -45.74 -5.37
N TRP A 229 11.78 -45.67 -6.33
CA TRP A 229 11.55 -44.47 -7.15
C TRP A 229 11.19 -43.26 -6.30
N TYR A 230 10.34 -43.46 -5.29
CA TYR A 230 10.01 -42.41 -4.33
C TYR A 230 11.25 -41.95 -3.53
N ALA A 231 12.10 -42.89 -3.10
CA ALA A 231 13.30 -42.55 -2.32
C ALA A 231 14.31 -41.74 -3.15
N GLU A 232 14.51 -42.09 -4.42
CA GLU A 232 15.38 -41.34 -5.34
C GLU A 232 14.84 -39.94 -5.63
N TYR A 233 13.53 -39.79 -5.85
CA TYR A 233 12.91 -38.49 -6.04
C TYR A 233 13.04 -37.59 -4.81
N VAL A 234 12.92 -38.16 -3.59
CA VAL A 234 13.18 -37.39 -2.37
C VAL A 234 14.65 -37.01 -2.25
N ARG A 235 15.59 -37.85 -2.71
CA ARG A 235 17.03 -37.49 -2.73
C ARG A 235 17.31 -36.38 -3.73
N SER A 236 16.70 -36.40 -4.92
CA SER A 236 16.88 -35.32 -5.91
C SER A 236 16.34 -33.98 -5.38
N LEU A 237 15.18 -33.99 -4.71
CA LEU A 237 14.65 -32.81 -4.03
C LEU A 237 15.51 -32.30 -2.86
N ARG A 238 16.36 -33.13 -2.24
CA ARG A 238 17.31 -32.65 -1.22
C ARG A 238 18.47 -31.87 -1.85
N ASN A 239 18.84 -32.21 -3.08
CA ASN A 239 19.87 -31.49 -3.84
C ASN A 239 19.30 -30.17 -4.38
N ASP A 240 18.06 -30.18 -4.88
CA ASP A 240 17.35 -28.97 -5.30
C ASP A 240 16.50 -28.37 -4.16
N ARG A 241 17.16 -27.58 -3.31
CA ARG A 241 16.49 -26.88 -2.20
C ARG A 241 15.43 -25.88 -2.67
N ALA A 242 15.59 -25.27 -3.83
CA ALA A 242 14.65 -24.26 -4.32
C ALA A 242 13.31 -24.90 -4.70
N ALA A 243 13.35 -26.00 -5.46
CA ALA A 243 12.15 -26.77 -5.78
C ALA A 243 11.48 -27.33 -4.51
N LEU A 244 12.27 -27.87 -3.57
CA LEU A 244 11.73 -28.37 -2.29
C LEU A 244 11.02 -27.28 -1.50
N TYR A 245 11.64 -26.12 -1.33
CA TYR A 245 11.02 -25.00 -0.62
C TYR A 245 9.78 -24.47 -1.35
N GLY A 246 9.78 -24.44 -2.68
CA GLY A 246 8.59 -24.11 -3.48
C GLY A 246 7.43 -25.09 -3.30
N LEU A 247 7.72 -26.39 -3.18
CA LEU A 247 6.69 -27.40 -2.90
C LEU A 247 6.15 -27.28 -1.47
N VAL A 248 7.04 -27.09 -0.50
CA VAL A 248 6.66 -26.92 0.91
C VAL A 248 5.86 -25.63 1.10
N SER A 249 6.26 -24.52 0.47
CA SER A 249 5.57 -23.24 0.55
C SER A 249 4.16 -23.32 -0.04
N LYS A 250 4.00 -23.97 -1.20
CA LYS A 250 2.68 -24.22 -1.82
C LYS A 250 1.79 -25.11 -0.94
N PHE A 251 2.35 -26.18 -0.36
CA PHE A 251 1.57 -27.11 0.48
C PHE A 251 1.10 -26.50 1.81
N LEU A 252 1.98 -25.73 2.45
CA LEU A 252 1.68 -25.04 3.71
C LEU A 252 1.05 -23.65 3.48
N ASP A 253 0.90 -23.24 2.22
CA ASP A 253 0.42 -21.92 1.79
C ASP A 253 1.16 -20.80 2.53
N LEU A 254 2.49 -20.91 2.59
CA LEU A 254 3.38 -19.95 3.26
C LEU A 254 3.54 -18.71 2.41
N ALA A 255 3.67 -17.57 3.08
CA ALA A 255 4.09 -16.34 2.45
C ALA A 255 5.51 -16.50 1.85
N PRO A 256 5.77 -15.92 0.67
CA PRO A 256 7.08 -15.97 0.04
C PRO A 256 8.13 -15.35 0.97
N LEU A 257 9.20 -16.10 1.18
CA LEU A 257 10.40 -15.59 1.83
C LEU A 257 11.24 -14.97 0.71
N GLY A 258 11.70 -13.74 0.90
CA GLY A 258 12.61 -13.10 -0.05
C GLY A 258 13.81 -14.01 -0.34
N GLN A 259 14.34 -13.93 -1.57
CA GLN A 259 15.48 -14.74 -1.97
C GLN A 259 16.61 -14.57 -0.94
N PRO A 260 17.23 -15.67 -0.46
CA PRO A 260 18.31 -15.57 0.51
C PRO A 260 19.45 -14.74 -0.10
N VAL A 261 19.81 -13.67 0.60
CA VAL A 261 21.00 -12.87 0.31
C VAL A 261 22.21 -13.80 0.31
N GLY A 262 22.87 -13.94 -0.85
CA GLY A 262 24.18 -14.59 -0.94
C GLY A 262 24.40 -15.65 -2.03
N ILE A 263 23.41 -15.99 -2.87
CA ILE A 263 23.61 -16.99 -3.94
C ILE A 263 23.52 -16.33 -5.32
N ILE A 264 24.69 -15.89 -5.81
CA ILE A 264 24.93 -15.37 -7.17
C ILE A 264 24.47 -16.38 -8.25
N GLN A 265 24.37 -17.68 -7.94
CA GLN A 265 23.97 -18.73 -8.89
C GLN A 265 22.50 -18.65 -9.36
N THR A 266 21.60 -17.95 -8.65
CA THR A 266 20.19 -17.85 -9.05
C THR A 266 19.98 -16.86 -10.20
N PHE A 267 20.85 -15.84 -10.35
CA PHE A 267 20.77 -14.88 -11.46
C PHE A 267 21.15 -15.49 -12.82
N LEU A 268 21.95 -16.56 -12.83
CA LEU A 268 22.31 -17.31 -14.04
C LEU A 268 21.32 -18.44 -14.35
N SER A 269 20.50 -18.82 -13.37
CA SER A 269 19.53 -19.90 -13.49
C SER A 269 18.17 -19.30 -13.82
N GLY A 270 18.01 -18.82 -15.06
CA GLY A 270 16.72 -18.40 -15.64
C GLY A 270 15.75 -19.57 -15.86
N GLY A 271 15.62 -20.44 -14.86
CA GLY A 271 14.67 -21.56 -14.86
C GLY A 271 13.36 -21.17 -14.20
N GLU A 272 12.30 -21.89 -14.54
CA GLU A 272 10.95 -21.81 -13.97
C GLU A 272 10.87 -21.93 -12.42
N ASN A 273 12.02 -22.18 -11.76
CA ASN A 273 12.20 -22.30 -10.32
C ASN A 273 12.80 -21.06 -9.65
N ALA A 274 13.09 -19.98 -10.39
CA ALA A 274 13.44 -18.70 -9.78
C ALA A 274 12.25 -18.22 -8.93
N ALA A 275 12.44 -18.14 -7.61
CA ALA A 275 11.39 -17.73 -6.67
C ALA A 275 10.77 -16.42 -7.15
N ALA A 276 9.49 -16.48 -7.55
CA ALA A 276 8.81 -15.34 -8.12
C ALA A 276 8.92 -14.15 -7.15
N GLU A 277 9.34 -13.01 -7.70
CA GLU A 277 9.56 -11.80 -6.92
C GLU A 277 8.20 -11.26 -6.45
N SER A 278 7.75 -11.71 -5.28
CA SER A 278 6.58 -11.08 -4.66
C SER A 278 6.98 -9.73 -4.09
N PRO A 279 6.11 -8.72 -4.16
CA PRO A 279 6.38 -7.42 -3.58
C PRO A 279 6.54 -7.46 -2.05
N TYR A 280 6.06 -8.54 -1.42
CA TYR A 280 6.07 -8.73 0.02
C TYR A 280 7.17 -9.69 0.49
N GLY A 281 8.10 -10.11 -0.37
CA GLY A 281 9.10 -11.12 -0.02
C GLY A 281 10.07 -10.65 1.08
N LYS A 282 10.50 -9.38 1.02
CA LYS A 282 11.46 -8.80 1.97
C LYS A 282 10.79 -8.31 3.26
N SER A 283 9.69 -7.58 3.13
CA SER A 283 8.98 -7.00 4.27
C SER A 283 8.02 -7.98 4.95
N GLY A 284 7.49 -8.96 4.20
CA GLY A 284 6.38 -9.81 4.61
C GLY A 284 5.02 -9.26 4.12
N PRO A 285 4.01 -10.12 3.95
CA PRO A 285 2.68 -9.69 3.53
C PRO A 285 1.98 -8.89 4.64
N PRO A 286 1.08 -7.95 4.29
CA PRO A 286 0.28 -7.22 5.25
C PRO A 286 -0.71 -8.17 5.97
N PRO A 287 -1.08 -7.88 7.23
CA PRO A 287 -1.98 -8.72 8.01
C PRO A 287 -3.45 -8.59 7.55
N SER A 288 -3.77 -7.53 6.82
CA SER A 288 -5.07 -7.25 6.19
C SER A 288 -4.87 -6.95 4.70
N HIS A 289 -5.95 -6.60 3.99
CA HIS A 289 -5.83 -6.15 2.61
C HIS A 289 -4.81 -5.01 2.49
N PRO A 290 -3.99 -4.89 1.42
CA PRO A 290 -2.91 -3.91 1.39
C PRO A 290 -3.38 -2.44 1.36
N SER A 291 -4.68 -2.19 1.16
CA SER A 291 -5.29 -0.87 1.38
C SER A 291 -5.75 -0.63 2.82
N ALA A 292 -5.79 -1.65 3.67
CA ALA A 292 -6.39 -1.68 5.01
C ALA A 292 -7.84 -1.13 5.10
N GLY A 293 -8.52 -0.93 3.98
CA GLY A 293 -9.84 -0.28 3.93
C GLY A 293 -9.82 1.22 4.22
N ILE A 294 -8.64 1.88 4.22
CA ILE A 294 -8.53 3.32 4.52
C ILE A 294 -8.81 4.22 3.31
N SER A 295 -8.38 3.77 2.12
CA SER A 295 -8.59 4.45 0.85
C SER A 295 -8.83 3.43 -0.25
N TYR A 296 -9.71 3.79 -1.18
CA TYR A 296 -10.11 2.99 -2.33
C TYR A 296 -9.70 3.64 -3.66
N LEU A 297 -8.88 4.70 -3.60
CA LEU A 297 -8.32 5.32 -4.79
C LEU A 297 -7.29 4.40 -5.42
N ARG A 298 -7.44 4.13 -6.72
CA ARG A 298 -6.49 3.29 -7.47
C ARG A 298 -5.21 4.04 -7.80
N THR A 299 -5.34 5.28 -8.22
CA THR A 299 -4.24 6.12 -8.71
C THR A 299 -4.40 7.55 -8.22
N ASN A 300 -3.26 8.23 -8.18
CA ASN A 300 -3.17 9.65 -7.91
C ASN A 300 -2.95 10.52 -9.16
N SER A 301 -3.06 9.93 -10.35
CA SER A 301 -2.85 10.60 -11.65
C SER A 301 -4.03 11.48 -12.08
N PHE A 302 -4.28 12.55 -11.32
CA PHE A 302 -5.18 13.63 -11.71
C PHE A 302 -4.58 14.98 -11.29
N MET A 303 -4.95 16.04 -12.01
CA MET A 303 -4.55 17.41 -11.71
C MET A 303 -5.72 18.16 -11.07
N GLU A 304 -5.44 18.86 -9.98
CA GLU A 304 -6.45 19.70 -9.33
C GLU A 304 -6.56 21.01 -10.11
N ASN A 305 -7.77 21.34 -10.57
CA ASN A 305 -8.02 22.60 -11.25
C ASN A 305 -8.30 23.69 -10.22
N HIS A 306 -7.38 24.65 -10.08
CA HIS A 306 -7.56 25.79 -9.21
C HIS A 306 -8.50 26.81 -9.88
N PRO A 307 -9.48 27.39 -9.16
CA PRO A 307 -10.48 28.29 -9.77
C PRO A 307 -9.90 29.49 -10.54
N VAL A 308 -8.79 30.07 -10.04
CA VAL A 308 -8.11 31.23 -10.67
C VAL A 308 -6.94 30.82 -11.56
N TYR A 309 -5.99 30.03 -11.04
CA TYR A 309 -4.74 29.68 -11.71
C TYR A 309 -4.83 28.51 -12.69
N GLY A 310 -5.96 27.81 -12.77
CA GLY A 310 -6.11 26.66 -13.64
C GLY A 310 -5.44 25.38 -13.09
N PRO A 311 -5.11 24.40 -13.97
CA PRO A 311 -4.64 23.09 -13.56
C PRO A 311 -3.27 23.17 -12.88
N GLN A 312 -3.20 22.65 -11.64
CA GLN A 312 -2.00 22.70 -10.83
C GLN A 312 -1.05 21.53 -11.15
N LYS A 313 0.25 21.83 -11.23
CA LYS A 313 1.31 20.83 -11.42
C LYS A 313 1.41 19.86 -10.23
N GLN A 314 1.27 20.37 -9.01
CA GLN A 314 1.27 19.59 -7.78
C GLN A 314 -0.07 19.74 -7.07
N ARG A 315 -0.42 18.73 -6.27
CA ARG A 315 -1.60 18.77 -5.41
C ARG A 315 -1.45 19.79 -4.29
N ALA A 316 -2.57 20.20 -3.72
CA ALA A 316 -2.58 21.06 -2.55
C ALA A 316 -1.73 20.45 -1.40
N PRO A 317 -0.67 21.14 -0.92
CA PRO A 317 0.17 20.62 0.13
C PRO A 317 -0.54 20.62 1.48
N THR A 318 -0.18 19.66 2.31
CA THR A 318 -0.75 19.44 3.64
C THR A 318 0.16 20.02 4.71
N LEU A 319 -0.43 20.64 5.74
CA LEU A 319 0.35 21.18 6.84
C LEU A 319 0.63 20.06 7.86
N ALA A 320 1.89 19.76 8.06
CA ALA A 320 2.39 18.78 9.01
C ALA A 320 3.00 19.44 10.25
N ARG A 321 3.00 18.71 11.37
CA ARG A 321 3.75 19.09 12.59
C ARG A 321 5.01 18.26 12.71
N VAL A 322 6.09 18.87 13.19
CA VAL A 322 7.26 18.08 13.60
C VAL A 322 6.96 17.46 14.97
N VAL A 323 6.97 16.13 15.04
CA VAL A 323 6.64 15.36 16.26
C VAL A 323 7.90 14.91 16.96
N TYR A 324 8.91 14.51 16.19
CA TYR A 324 10.16 14.02 16.73
C TYR A 324 11.33 14.52 15.88
N PRO A 325 12.35 15.15 16.47
CA PRO A 325 13.54 15.56 15.75
C PRO A 325 14.31 14.34 15.25
N ARG A 326 15.19 14.56 14.29
CA ARG A 326 16.11 13.55 13.77
C ARG A 326 17.00 13.03 14.91
N GLN A 327 17.19 11.71 14.95
CA GLN A 327 18.16 11.09 15.86
C GLN A 327 19.10 10.19 15.07
N GLY A 328 20.35 10.64 14.92
CA GLY A 328 21.38 9.96 14.14
C GLY A 328 20.92 9.63 12.72
N PRO A 329 20.87 8.34 12.33
CA PRO A 329 20.44 7.91 11.00
C PRO A 329 18.91 7.92 10.81
N SER A 330 18.13 7.99 11.89
CA SER A 330 16.66 7.98 11.82
C SER A 330 16.13 9.32 11.36
N ALA A 331 15.28 9.32 10.32
CA ALA A 331 14.62 10.52 9.83
C ALA A 331 13.73 11.17 10.91
N ALA A 332 13.55 12.49 10.83
CA ALA A 332 12.61 13.19 11.68
C ALA A 332 11.18 12.69 11.41
N LYS A 333 10.32 12.69 12.44
CA LYS A 333 8.94 12.21 12.34
C LYS A 333 7.98 13.39 12.24
N LEU A 334 7.13 13.35 11.23
CA LEU A 334 6.13 14.36 10.94
C LEU A 334 4.72 13.81 11.19
N GLY A 335 3.87 14.60 11.84
CA GLY A 335 2.46 14.32 12.03
C GLY A 335 1.65 14.90 10.87
N VAL A 336 1.13 14.05 10.00
CA VAL A 336 0.38 14.41 8.77
C VAL A 336 -1.00 13.77 8.82
N GLY A 337 -2.06 14.59 8.87
CA GLY A 337 -3.44 14.08 8.81
C GLY A 337 -3.84 13.10 9.94
N GLY A 338 -3.14 13.10 11.07
CA GLY A 338 -3.35 12.12 12.16
C GLY A 338 -2.43 10.90 12.11
N PHE A 339 -1.61 10.77 11.06
CA PHE A 339 -0.60 9.72 10.92
C PHE A 339 0.80 10.26 11.22
N VAL A 340 1.70 9.38 11.62
CA VAL A 340 3.12 9.71 11.81
C VAL A 340 3.90 9.10 10.65
N ALA A 341 4.63 9.96 9.93
CA ALA A 341 5.39 9.59 8.75
C ALA A 341 6.82 10.14 8.83
N ASP A 342 7.72 9.57 8.01
CA ASP A 342 9.10 10.01 7.93
C ASP A 342 9.21 11.29 7.10
N SER A 343 10.13 12.17 7.49
CA SER A 343 10.42 13.39 6.75
C SER A 343 10.80 13.10 5.29
N PRO A 344 10.41 13.95 4.32
CA PRO A 344 10.71 13.73 2.91
C PRO A 344 12.19 13.42 2.62
N PRO A 345 12.50 12.36 1.85
CA PRO A 345 13.88 12.02 1.50
C PRO A 345 14.46 13.02 0.48
N GLY A 346 15.78 13.20 0.48
CA GLY A 346 16.49 14.10 -0.44
C GLY A 346 17.25 15.21 0.29
N ASP A 347 17.78 16.16 -0.47
CA ASP A 347 18.33 17.42 0.04
C ASP A 347 17.24 18.49 0.00
N ASN A 348 16.62 18.78 1.15
CA ASN A 348 15.47 19.67 1.28
C ASN A 348 15.46 20.37 2.66
N GLU A 349 14.42 21.16 2.94
CA GLU A 349 14.24 21.85 4.23
C GLU A 349 14.21 20.90 5.44
N PHE A 350 14.01 19.59 5.20
CA PHE A 350 13.91 18.54 6.22
C PHE A 350 15.18 17.69 6.38
N ASN A 351 16.07 17.69 5.40
CA ASN A 351 17.23 16.81 5.39
C ASN A 351 18.35 17.41 4.54
N THR A 352 19.55 17.45 5.12
CA THR A 352 20.78 17.85 4.45
C THR A 352 21.73 16.66 4.39
N ARG A 353 21.89 16.03 3.23
CA ARG A 353 22.79 14.87 3.07
C ARG A 353 24.25 15.27 2.93
N ASN A 354 24.54 16.42 2.31
CA ASN A 354 25.91 16.87 2.02
C ASN A 354 26.23 18.25 2.61
N PRO A 355 26.95 18.34 3.74
CA PRO A 355 27.33 19.63 4.32
C PRO A 355 28.36 20.39 3.46
N SER A 356 29.08 19.73 2.54
CA SER A 356 30.05 20.37 1.65
C SER A 356 29.42 21.20 0.52
N ARG A 357 28.17 20.91 0.13
CA ARG A 357 27.42 21.69 -0.88
C ARG A 357 26.75 22.94 -0.30
N ILE A 358 26.86 23.19 1.01
CA ILE A 358 26.27 24.34 1.72
C ILE A 358 26.72 25.67 1.12
N ARG A 359 27.96 25.77 0.59
CA ARG A 359 28.44 27.03 -0.01
C ARG A 359 27.71 27.44 -1.30
N ALA A 360 27.03 26.52 -1.99
CA ALA A 360 26.27 26.82 -3.21
C ALA A 360 24.76 27.01 -2.98
N SER A 361 24.25 26.63 -1.80
CA SER A 361 22.82 26.65 -1.46
C SER A 361 22.58 27.42 -0.15
N SER A 362 23.11 28.65 -0.05
CA SER A 362 23.01 29.46 1.17
C SER A 362 21.61 29.98 1.51
N ASN A 363 20.57 29.63 0.74
CA ASN A 363 19.23 30.21 0.87
C ASN A 363 18.16 29.25 1.45
N LYS A 364 18.48 27.98 1.73
CA LYS A 364 17.54 27.05 2.37
C LYS A 364 17.88 26.88 3.85
N ASN A 365 17.24 27.68 4.71
CA ASN A 365 17.30 27.47 6.15
C ASN A 365 16.57 26.17 6.51
N MET A 366 17.22 25.29 7.26
CA MET A 366 16.55 24.11 7.81
C MET A 366 15.37 24.54 8.68
N LEU A 367 14.26 23.81 8.59
CA LEU A 367 13.10 24.07 9.44
C LEU A 367 13.46 23.83 10.92
N THR A 368 12.94 24.70 11.80
CA THR A 368 13.08 24.52 13.24
C THR A 368 12.43 23.20 13.70
N GLY A 369 12.95 22.59 14.75
CA GLY A 369 12.39 21.34 15.27
C GLY A 369 12.91 20.06 14.61
N ILE A 370 13.62 20.16 13.48
CA ILE A 370 14.08 18.98 12.73
C ILE A 370 15.38 18.41 13.28
N SER A 371 16.39 19.24 13.53
CA SER A 371 17.66 18.81 14.12
C SER A 371 17.56 18.62 15.63
N HIS A 372 16.86 19.54 16.30
CA HIS A 372 16.68 19.57 17.75
C HIS A 372 15.23 19.87 18.08
N LEU A 373 14.80 19.50 19.28
CA LEU A 373 13.45 19.81 19.76
C LEU A 373 13.25 21.33 19.80
N ASP A 374 12.21 21.81 19.12
CA ASP A 374 11.81 23.22 19.11
C ASP A 374 11.00 23.52 20.38
N THR A 375 11.57 24.35 21.25
CA THR A 375 10.92 24.83 22.48
C THR A 375 10.44 26.27 22.38
N THR A 376 10.75 26.98 21.29
CA THR A 376 10.49 28.42 21.16
C THR A 376 9.23 28.70 20.34
N THR A 377 8.91 27.87 19.35
CA THR A 377 7.73 28.06 18.50
C THR A 377 6.46 27.63 19.22
N TYR A 378 5.52 28.58 19.39
CA TYR A 378 4.21 28.29 20.00
C TYR A 378 3.43 27.23 19.20
N GLY A 379 3.07 26.14 19.88
CA GLY A 379 2.36 25.01 19.28
C GLY A 379 3.21 24.15 18.32
N GLY A 380 4.53 24.31 18.38
CA GLY A 380 5.54 23.52 17.67
C GLY A 380 5.72 23.89 16.20
N ALA A 381 6.88 23.50 15.66
CA ALA A 381 7.23 23.70 14.26
C ALA A 381 6.25 22.99 13.31
N LYS A 382 5.85 23.72 12.25
CA LYS A 382 4.90 23.27 11.23
C LYS A 382 5.48 23.55 9.86
N ALA A 383 5.33 22.59 8.94
CA ALA A 383 5.75 22.76 7.55
C ALA A 383 4.75 22.14 6.59
N TYR A 384 4.76 22.65 5.36
CA TYR A 384 3.97 22.08 4.28
C TYR A 384 4.70 20.89 3.67
N VAL A 385 3.98 19.79 3.51
CA VAL A 385 4.47 18.56 2.87
C VAL A 385 3.44 18.05 1.89
N SER A 386 3.91 17.40 0.83
CA SER A 386 3.06 16.80 -0.19
C SER A 386 3.00 15.28 0.02
N PRO A 387 1.86 14.71 0.46
CA PRO A 387 1.71 13.27 0.56
C PRO A 387 1.57 12.65 -0.83
N GLU A 388 2.44 11.71 -1.19
CA GLU A 388 2.50 11.14 -2.52
C GLU A 388 1.67 9.85 -2.63
N THR A 389 2.02 8.86 -1.80
CA THR A 389 1.38 7.54 -1.73
C THR A 389 1.44 6.99 -0.31
N ALA A 390 0.74 5.89 -0.06
CA ALA A 390 0.81 5.18 1.21
C ALA A 390 0.83 3.66 1.01
N THR A 391 1.50 2.97 1.92
CA THR A 391 1.62 1.50 1.92
C THR A 391 1.27 0.95 3.31
N VAL A 392 0.80 -0.29 3.39
CA VAL A 392 0.55 -0.96 4.68
C VAL A 392 1.68 -1.91 5.01
N ASP A 393 2.29 -1.71 6.17
CA ASP A 393 3.35 -2.59 6.66
C ASP A 393 2.80 -3.95 7.12
N PRO A 394 3.65 -4.98 7.23
CA PRO A 394 3.30 -6.28 7.85
C PRO A 394 2.80 -6.18 9.29
N SER A 395 3.09 -5.06 9.97
CA SER A 395 2.54 -4.77 11.30
C SER A 395 1.11 -4.24 11.28
N GLY A 396 0.59 -3.85 10.12
CA GLY A 396 -0.71 -3.20 9.95
C GLY A 396 -0.64 -1.66 10.06
N LYS A 397 0.55 -1.08 10.14
CA LYS A 397 0.75 0.38 10.14
C LYS A 397 0.62 0.93 8.72
N VAL A 398 -0.02 2.09 8.61
CA VAL A 398 -0.05 2.86 7.35
C VAL A 398 1.20 3.73 7.31
N VAL A 399 2.07 3.48 6.33
CA VAL A 399 3.29 4.26 6.07
C VAL A 399 2.99 5.21 4.92
N VAL A 400 2.94 6.50 5.23
CA VAL A 400 2.72 7.57 4.24
C VAL A 400 4.07 8.03 3.70
N GLN A 401 4.21 8.05 2.37
CA GLN A 401 5.38 8.58 1.69
C GLN A 401 5.18 10.07 1.44
N LEU A 402 6.12 10.88 1.94
CA LEU A 402 6.07 12.33 1.86
C LEU A 402 7.11 12.87 0.88
N ARG A 403 6.74 13.95 0.18
CA ARG A 403 7.62 14.80 -0.64
C ARG A 403 7.66 16.24 -0.10
N GLU A 404 8.73 16.94 -0.43
CA GLU A 404 8.83 18.40 -0.24
C GLU A 404 7.70 19.09 -1.01
N ALA A 405 7.05 20.06 -0.39
CA ALA A 405 6.05 20.88 -1.05
C ALA A 405 6.74 22.04 -1.78
N GLU A 406 6.47 22.22 -3.07
CA GLU A 406 7.02 23.35 -3.82
C GLU A 406 6.58 24.69 -3.23
N PRO A 407 7.45 25.72 -3.20
CA PRO A 407 7.16 27.00 -2.57
C PRO A 407 5.93 27.68 -3.18
N GLU A 408 5.71 27.56 -4.49
CA GLU A 408 4.52 28.08 -5.18
C GLU A 408 3.24 27.41 -4.68
N ALA A 409 3.24 26.08 -4.57
CA ALA A 409 2.10 25.33 -4.05
C ALA A 409 1.81 25.70 -2.59
N GLN A 410 2.85 25.98 -1.79
CA GLN A 410 2.68 26.47 -0.42
C GLN A 410 2.04 27.85 -0.37
N LEU A 411 2.41 28.76 -1.29
CA LEU A 411 1.84 30.11 -1.38
C LEU A 411 0.36 30.05 -1.77
N ILE A 412 0.01 29.27 -2.79
CA ILE A 412 -1.37 29.06 -3.24
C ILE A 412 -2.20 28.44 -2.09
N ALA A 413 -1.67 27.45 -1.37
CA ALA A 413 -2.36 26.87 -0.22
C ALA A 413 -2.55 27.85 0.95
N LYS A 414 -1.64 28.80 1.14
CA LYS A 414 -1.81 29.88 2.14
C LYS A 414 -2.88 30.88 1.69
N GLU A 415 -2.91 31.23 0.41
CA GLU A 415 -3.92 32.10 -0.18
C GLU A 415 -5.33 31.50 -0.10
N ALA A 416 -5.48 30.22 -0.45
CA ALA A 416 -6.76 29.50 -0.34
C ALA A 416 -7.32 29.48 1.11
N LYS A 417 -6.45 29.64 2.12
CA LYS A 417 -6.82 29.73 3.54
C LYS A 417 -6.98 31.18 4.04
N GLY A 418 -6.88 32.17 3.16
CA GLY A 418 -6.94 33.60 3.51
C GLY A 418 -5.74 34.10 4.32
N ARG A 419 -4.62 33.36 4.33
CA ARG A 419 -3.41 33.70 5.10
C ARG A 419 -2.32 34.36 4.25
N GLY A 420 -2.57 34.55 2.97
CA GLY A 420 -1.67 35.20 2.03
C GLY A 420 -2.46 35.75 0.85
N ARG A 421 -1.83 36.63 0.08
CA ARG A 421 -2.39 37.16 -1.17
C ARG A 421 -1.29 37.08 -2.22
N VAL A 422 -1.50 36.26 -3.23
CA VAL A 422 -0.57 36.07 -4.35
C VAL A 422 -1.15 36.76 -5.58
N TYR A 423 -2.46 36.61 -5.80
CA TYR A 423 -3.15 37.29 -6.90
C TYR A 423 -3.29 38.79 -6.62
N ASN A 424 -2.46 39.59 -7.29
CA ASN A 424 -2.62 41.02 -7.43
C ASN A 424 -2.73 41.35 -8.92
N SER A 425 -3.89 41.84 -9.37
CA SER A 425 -4.12 42.26 -10.75
C SER A 425 -3.29 43.47 -11.20
N SER A 426 -2.58 44.15 -10.27
CA SER A 426 -2.05 45.49 -10.53
C SER A 426 -0.53 45.62 -10.65
N LYS A 427 0.30 44.59 -10.41
CA LYS A 427 1.77 44.73 -10.51
C LYS A 427 2.49 43.43 -10.89
N GLN A 428 2.42 43.04 -12.15
CA GLN A 428 3.58 42.40 -12.78
C GLN A 428 4.33 43.50 -13.53
N LYS A 429 5.34 44.12 -12.90
CA LYS A 429 6.41 44.73 -13.68
C LYS A 429 7.10 43.57 -14.38
N GLN A 430 6.73 43.31 -15.63
CA GLN A 430 7.55 42.48 -16.50
C GLN A 430 8.95 43.08 -16.42
N LYS A 431 9.90 42.36 -15.84
CA LYS A 431 11.30 42.62 -16.16
C LYS A 431 11.40 42.27 -17.64
N PRO A 432 11.76 43.21 -18.54
CA PRO A 432 12.09 42.84 -19.90
C PRO A 432 13.32 41.94 -19.80
N THR A 433 13.12 40.63 -19.83
CA THR A 433 14.15 39.72 -20.32
C THR A 433 14.25 39.99 -21.80
N GLU A 434 15.10 40.94 -22.18
CA GLU A 434 15.72 40.96 -23.50
C GLU A 434 16.57 39.68 -23.62
N SER A 435 15.92 38.54 -23.77
CA SER A 435 16.53 37.45 -24.52
C SER A 435 16.40 37.89 -25.98
N VAL A 436 17.44 38.55 -26.48
CA VAL A 436 17.64 38.75 -27.91
C VAL A 436 17.46 37.39 -28.56
N ALA A 437 16.31 37.19 -29.21
CA ALA A 437 16.14 36.03 -30.07
C ALA A 437 17.19 36.18 -31.18
N ASP A 438 18.00 35.15 -31.41
CA ASP A 438 19.02 35.16 -32.46
C ASP A 438 18.40 35.70 -33.76
N PRO A 439 18.95 36.79 -34.35
CA PRO A 439 18.42 37.38 -35.59
C PRO A 439 18.33 36.35 -36.72
N TRP A 440 19.21 35.34 -36.69
CA TRP A 440 19.24 34.21 -37.61
C TRP A 440 17.98 33.33 -37.59
N ARG A 441 17.24 33.28 -36.47
CA ARG A 441 15.98 32.52 -36.38
C ARG A 441 14.79 33.31 -36.91
N THR A 442 14.81 34.63 -36.82
CA THR A 442 13.71 35.46 -37.31
C THR A 442 13.75 35.62 -38.82
N ASP A 443 14.94 35.75 -39.41
CA ASP A 443 15.09 35.90 -40.86
C ASP A 443 14.69 34.62 -41.62
N ARG A 444 14.99 33.44 -41.07
CA ARG A 444 14.57 32.15 -41.67
C ARG A 444 13.05 31.94 -41.70
N VAL A 445 12.38 32.37 -40.64
CA VAL A 445 10.91 32.24 -40.54
C VAL A 445 10.22 33.27 -41.43
N ALA A 446 10.83 34.45 -41.62
CA ALA A 446 10.35 35.45 -42.56
C ALA A 446 10.54 35.02 -44.02
N ASP A 447 11.68 34.43 -44.36
CA ASP A 447 11.94 33.88 -45.70
C ASP A 447 11.07 32.65 -46.02
N GLU A 448 10.77 31.78 -45.05
CA GLU A 448 9.85 30.64 -45.22
C GLU A 448 8.38 31.07 -45.40
N LEU A 449 7.98 32.26 -44.93
CA LEU A 449 6.62 32.78 -45.06
C LEU A 449 6.39 33.62 -46.32
N LEU A 450 7.46 34.09 -47.00
CA LEU A 450 7.36 35.06 -48.09
C LEU A 450 8.14 34.67 -49.38
N GLY A 451 8.79 33.51 -49.44
CA GLY A 451 9.54 33.05 -50.62
C GLY A 451 8.82 32.03 -51.52
N ASP A 452 8.53 32.46 -52.75
CA ASP A 452 8.26 31.70 -53.99
C ASP A 452 7.02 30.81 -54.13
N GLN A 453 5.92 31.50 -54.47
CA GLN A 453 4.97 31.06 -55.50
C GLN A 453 5.68 31.00 -56.87
N ASN A 454 6.23 29.85 -57.25
CA ASN A 454 6.31 29.33 -58.63
C ASN A 454 7.36 28.21 -58.69
N GLU A 455 6.95 26.96 -58.54
CA GLU A 455 7.50 25.83 -59.29
C GLU A 455 6.65 24.56 -59.05
N ALA A 456 6.76 23.61 -59.96
CA ALA A 456 5.70 22.71 -60.42
C ALA A 456 5.36 21.52 -59.51
N GLU A 457 4.18 20.95 -59.81
CA GLU A 457 3.67 19.63 -59.40
C GLU A 457 4.73 18.58 -59.06
N ARG A 458 4.54 17.90 -57.93
CA ARG A 458 4.38 16.43 -57.84
C ARG A 458 4.02 15.97 -56.41
N ASP A 459 2.88 15.31 -56.32
CA ASP A 459 2.47 14.31 -55.32
C ASP A 459 2.95 14.46 -53.87
N ALA A 460 2.05 14.94 -53.00
CA ALA A 460 1.95 14.44 -51.63
C ALA A 460 0.50 14.49 -51.14
N VAL A 461 -0.07 13.29 -51.02
CA VAL A 461 -1.44 12.96 -50.69
C VAL A 461 -1.77 13.32 -49.25
N SER A 462 -2.74 14.21 -49.04
CA SER A 462 -3.48 14.31 -47.77
C SER A 462 -4.92 14.71 -48.06
N SER A 463 -5.74 13.73 -48.45
CA SER A 463 -7.19 13.86 -48.47
C SER A 463 -7.78 13.11 -47.29
N SER A 464 -8.91 13.60 -46.79
CA SER A 464 -9.71 13.13 -45.66
C SER A 464 -10.10 11.64 -45.68
N ARG A 465 -9.77 10.90 -46.75
CA ARG A 465 -9.95 9.44 -46.86
C ARG A 465 -9.02 8.62 -45.96
N ASN A 466 -7.83 9.12 -45.60
CA ASN A 466 -6.87 8.34 -44.79
C ASN A 466 -7.22 8.24 -43.30
N TYR A 467 -8.20 9.01 -42.83
CA TYR A 467 -8.64 8.99 -41.43
C TYR A 467 -9.97 8.26 -41.20
N GLY A 468 -10.58 7.66 -42.22
CA GLY A 468 -11.74 6.78 -42.04
C GLY A 468 -12.94 7.42 -41.33
N LEU A 469 -13.13 8.74 -41.49
CA LEU A 469 -14.14 9.51 -40.76
C LEU A 469 -15.43 9.79 -41.56
N ASP A 470 -15.58 9.26 -42.77
CA ASP A 470 -16.80 9.43 -43.56
C ASP A 470 -17.52 8.10 -43.81
N GLY A 471 -18.65 7.92 -43.11
CA GLY A 471 -19.87 7.35 -43.68
C GLY A 471 -20.12 5.83 -43.55
N ARG A 472 -20.95 5.44 -42.59
CA ARG A 472 -22.02 4.45 -42.78
C ARG A 472 -23.35 5.04 -42.29
N GLN A 473 -24.18 5.49 -43.23
CA GLN A 473 -25.63 5.31 -43.21
C GLN A 473 -25.97 4.31 -44.32
#